data_AF-A0A934GW18-F1
#
_entry.id   AF-A0A934GW18-F1
#
_cell.length_a   1.000
_cell.length_b   1.000
_cell.length_c   1.000
_cell.angle_alpha   90.00
_cell.angle_beta   90.00
_cell.angle_gamma   90.00
#
_symmetry.space_group_name_H-M   'P 1'
#
loop_
_entity.id
_entity.type
_entity.pdbx_description
1 polymer ?
#
loop_
_entity_poly.entity_id
_entity_poly.type
_entity_poly.pdbx_seq_one_letter_code
_entity_poly.pdbx_strand_id
1 'polypeptide(L)'
;MAKLNQQPIYPQLPTITAYSPAFATALQEDSNVETNWLWAATQVTHSAEYRYCLERALYINPSNDVTRQALVMLNRQNGTKRSKKSGLLSSTLGVFNKDISAQEPS
;
A
#
# COMPACT_ATOMS: atom_id res chain seq x y z
N MET A 1 0.19 -20.67 -31.44
CA MET A 1 0.00 -21.23 -30.08
C MET A 1 -0.76 -20.20 -29.26
N ALA A 2 -2.07 -20.37 -29.08
CA ALA A 2 -2.88 -19.45 -28.29
C ALA A 2 -2.56 -19.66 -26.80
N LYS A 3 -2.01 -18.64 -26.13
CA LYS A 3 -1.90 -18.64 -24.66
C LYS A 3 -3.31 -18.61 -24.11
N LEU A 4 -3.75 -19.74 -23.53
CA LEU A 4 -5.05 -19.87 -22.86
C LEU A 4 -5.23 -18.76 -21.82
N ASN A 5 -6.26 -17.93 -22.00
CA ASN A 5 -7.19 -17.33 -21.03
C ASN A 5 -6.84 -17.37 -19.53
N GLN A 6 -5.63 -16.96 -19.14
CA GLN A 6 -5.33 -16.67 -17.73
C GLN A 6 -5.60 -15.19 -17.51
N GLN A 7 -6.82 -14.91 -17.05
CA GLN A 7 -7.14 -13.61 -16.45
C GLN A 7 -6.07 -13.30 -15.40
N PRO A 8 -5.53 -12.06 -15.35
CA PRO A 8 -4.56 -11.69 -14.34
C PRO A 8 -5.15 -12.00 -12.95
N ILE A 9 -4.48 -12.85 -12.18
CA ILE A 9 -4.90 -13.17 -10.82
C ILE A 9 -4.49 -11.98 -9.96
N TYR A 10 -5.40 -11.01 -9.87
CA TYR A 10 -5.21 -9.86 -9.00
C TYR A 10 -5.19 -10.30 -7.53
N PRO A 11 -4.47 -9.56 -6.66
CA PRO A 11 -4.63 -9.71 -5.23
C PRO A 11 -6.10 -9.53 -4.84
N GLN A 12 -6.50 -10.11 -3.72
CA GLN A 12 -7.89 -10.09 -3.29
C GLN A 12 -8.26 -8.68 -2.82
N LEU A 13 -9.33 -8.10 -3.38
CA LEU A 13 -9.83 -6.80 -2.95
C LEU A 13 -10.21 -6.84 -1.46
N PRO A 14 -9.92 -5.76 -0.71
CA PRO A 14 -10.25 -5.71 0.70
C PRO A 14 -11.76 -5.62 0.91
N THR A 15 -12.34 -6.49 1.73
CA THR A 15 -13.76 -6.42 2.13
C THR A 15 -13.93 -5.37 3.24
N ILE A 16 -13.95 -4.10 2.86
CA ILE A 16 -14.19 -2.96 3.77
C ILE A 16 -15.41 -2.14 3.31
N THR A 17 -16.05 -1.45 4.25
CA THR A 17 -17.33 -0.76 4.01
C THR A 17 -17.22 0.40 3.02
N ALA A 18 -16.07 1.07 2.97
CA ALA A 18 -15.79 2.15 2.03
C ALA A 18 -14.30 2.20 1.70
N TYR A 19 -14.00 2.52 0.44
CA TYR A 19 -12.64 2.75 0.00
C TYR A 19 -12.23 4.21 0.18
N SER A 20 -10.95 4.42 0.47
CA SER A 20 -10.34 5.74 0.41
C SER A 20 -10.35 6.25 -1.04
N PRO A 21 -10.47 7.57 -1.26
CA PRO A 21 -10.56 8.12 -2.61
C PRO A 21 -9.31 7.79 -3.45
N ALA A 22 -8.12 7.79 -2.84
CA ALA A 22 -6.89 7.41 -3.52
C ALA A 22 -6.89 5.94 -3.96
N PHE A 23 -7.43 5.05 -3.13
CA PHE A 23 -7.57 3.63 -3.48
C PHE A 23 -8.57 3.44 -4.63
N ALA A 24 -9.73 4.09 -4.54
CA ALA A 24 -10.75 4.03 -5.60
C ALA A 24 -10.21 4.53 -6.94
N THR A 25 -9.48 5.65 -6.95
CA THR A 25 -8.83 6.18 -8.16
C THR A 25 -7.81 5.19 -8.72
N ALA A 26 -6.94 4.61 -7.87
CA ALA A 26 -5.96 3.64 -8.31
C ALA A 26 -6.60 2.37 -8.91
N LEU A 27 -7.73 1.91 -8.34
CA LEU A 27 -8.51 0.81 -8.90
C LEU A 27 -9.15 1.16 -10.24
N GLN A 28 -9.66 2.39 -10.39
CA GLN A 28 -10.26 2.85 -11.63
C GLN A 28 -9.23 3.00 -12.76
N GLU A 29 -8.05 3.49 -12.42
CA GLU A 29 -6.94 3.62 -13.38
C GLU A 29 -6.34 2.26 -13.77
N ASP A 30 -6.40 1.27 -12.86
CA ASP A 30 -5.76 -0.05 -12.95
C ASP A 30 -4.34 0.01 -13.56
N SER A 31 -3.54 0.94 -13.04
CA SER A 31 -2.23 1.24 -13.61
C SER A 31 -1.34 -0.01 -13.65
N ASN A 32 -0.60 -0.19 -14.75
CA ASN A 32 0.42 -1.22 -14.88
C ASN A 32 1.80 -0.75 -14.37
N VAL A 33 1.86 0.41 -13.72
CA VAL A 33 3.07 1.01 -13.15
C VAL A 33 3.04 0.83 -11.63
N GLU A 34 4.04 0.18 -11.05
CA GLU A 34 4.09 -0.11 -9.62
C GLU A 34 4.13 1.17 -8.77
N THR A 35 4.78 2.23 -9.26
CA THR A 35 4.89 3.51 -8.56
C THR A 35 3.54 4.17 -8.30
N ASN A 36 2.55 4.01 -9.19
CA ASN A 36 1.20 4.55 -8.99
C ASN A 36 0.52 3.84 -7.79
N TRP A 37 0.70 2.53 -7.67
CA TRP A 37 0.20 1.76 -6.52
C TRP A 37 0.93 2.11 -5.23
N LEU A 38 2.26 2.32 -5.29
CA LEU A 38 3.04 2.74 -4.12
C LEU A 38 2.66 4.16 -3.67
N TRP A 39 2.38 5.07 -4.60
CA TRP A 39 1.83 6.39 -4.29
C TRP A 39 0.45 6.27 -3.64
N ALA A 40 -0.45 5.45 -4.18
CA ALA A 40 -1.75 5.21 -3.55
C ALA A 40 -1.57 4.68 -2.12
N ALA A 41 -0.62 3.77 -1.90
CA ALA A 41 -0.28 3.23 -0.58
C ALA A 41 0.12 4.31 0.44
N THR A 42 0.67 5.46 0.05
CA THR A 42 0.97 6.55 1.00
C THR A 42 -0.26 7.37 1.38
N GLN A 43 -1.33 7.29 0.60
CA GLN A 43 -2.54 8.10 0.75
C GLN A 43 -3.70 7.33 1.43
N VAL A 44 -3.67 5.99 1.40
CA VAL A 44 -4.69 5.16 2.03
C VAL A 44 -4.55 5.14 3.56
N THR A 45 -5.67 5.03 4.25
CA THR A 45 -5.72 5.01 5.73
C THR A 45 -5.96 3.61 6.29
N HIS A 46 -6.58 2.73 5.51
CA HIS A 46 -6.88 1.37 5.94
C HIS A 46 -5.74 0.41 5.63
N SER A 47 -5.36 -0.40 6.62
CA SER A 47 -4.31 -1.42 6.47
C SER A 47 -4.61 -2.46 5.39
N ALA A 48 -5.89 -2.73 5.12
CA ALA A 48 -6.33 -3.65 4.07
C ALA A 48 -6.09 -3.07 2.66
N GLU A 49 -6.35 -1.78 2.46
CA GLU A 49 -6.05 -1.07 1.21
C GLU A 49 -4.55 -0.95 1.00
N TYR A 50 -3.83 -0.58 2.06
CA TYR A 50 -2.38 -0.49 2.05
C TYR A 50 -1.74 -1.80 1.61
N ARG A 51 -2.22 -2.92 2.18
CA ARG A 51 -1.79 -4.27 1.79
C ARG A 51 -2.03 -4.52 0.30
N TYR A 52 -3.23 -4.23 -0.20
CA TYR A 52 -3.57 -4.46 -1.59
C TYR A 52 -2.67 -3.66 -2.54
N CYS A 53 -2.41 -2.38 -2.24
CA CYS A 53 -1.51 -1.55 -3.05
C CYS A 53 -0.09 -2.14 -3.12
N LEU A 54 0.44 -2.62 -1.99
CA LEU A 54 1.75 -3.28 -1.97
C LEU A 54 1.75 -4.61 -2.75
N GLU A 55 0.68 -5.41 -2.63
CA GLU A 55 0.53 -6.66 -3.38
C GLU A 55 0.41 -6.41 -4.90
N ARG A 56 -0.31 -5.35 -5.32
CA ARG A 56 -0.36 -4.93 -6.74
C ARG A 56 0.99 -4.47 -7.25
N ALA A 57 1.72 -3.67 -6.46
CA ALA A 57 3.06 -3.22 -6.82
C ALA A 57 4.03 -4.41 -6.99
N LEU A 58 3.97 -5.43 -6.13
CA LEU A 58 4.78 -6.65 -6.29
C LEU A 58 4.33 -7.56 -7.42
N TYR A 59 3.03 -7.58 -7.72
CA TYR A 59 2.54 -8.29 -8.90
C TYR A 59 3.13 -7.71 -10.18
N ILE A 60 3.26 -6.39 -10.26
CA ILE A 60 3.85 -5.68 -11.40
C ILE A 60 5.38 -5.84 -11.41
N ASN A 61 6.02 -5.54 -10.28
CA ASN A 61 7.47 -5.62 -10.11
C ASN A 61 7.81 -6.56 -8.94
N PRO A 62 7.92 -7.87 -9.21
CA PRO A 62 8.17 -8.85 -8.15
C PRO A 62 9.55 -8.70 -7.54
N SER A 63 10.47 -8.00 -8.20
CA SER A 63 11.84 -7.76 -7.75
C SER A 63 11.97 -6.62 -6.74
N ASN A 64 10.91 -5.86 -6.46
CA ASN A 64 10.96 -4.70 -5.57
C ASN A 64 11.16 -5.10 -4.09
N ASP A 65 12.42 -5.04 -3.64
CA ASP A 65 12.82 -5.33 -2.25
C ASP A 65 12.10 -4.48 -1.21
N VAL A 66 11.90 -3.19 -1.49
CA VAL A 66 11.27 -2.25 -0.56
C VAL A 66 9.82 -2.66 -0.30
N THR A 67 9.08 -2.99 -1.36
CA THR A 67 7.68 -3.42 -1.24
C THR A 67 7.56 -4.78 -0.52
N ARG A 68 8.50 -5.71 -0.76
CA ARG A 68 8.56 -6.98 -0.02
C ARG A 68 8.76 -6.74 1.48
N GLN A 69 9.71 -5.89 1.85
CA GLN A 69 9.99 -5.57 3.25
C GLN A 69 8.78 -4.92 3.92
N ALA A 70 8.10 -3.98 3.23
CA ALA A 70 6.90 -3.34 3.73
C ALA A 70 5.78 -4.35 4.06
N LEU A 71 5.54 -5.35 3.20
CA LEU A 71 4.56 -6.41 3.48
C LEU A 71 4.95 -7.28 4.69
N VAL A 72 6.23 -7.61 4.84
CA VAL A 72 6.72 -8.36 6.00
C VAL A 72 6.48 -7.56 7.29
N MET A 73 6.76 -6.26 7.29
CA MET A 73 6.50 -5.39 8.43
C MET A 73 5.01 -5.27 8.75
N LEU A 74 4.17 -5.13 7.73
CA LEU A 74 2.71 -5.07 7.89
C LEU A 74 2.16 -6.35 8.53
N ASN A 75 2.61 -7.53 8.08
CA ASN A 75 2.22 -8.81 8.67
C ASN A 75 2.59 -8.92 10.15
N ARG A 76 3.77 -8.40 10.53
CA ARG A 76 4.21 -8.36 11.94
C ARG A 76 3.32 -7.45 12.79
N GLN A 77 2.95 -6.27 12.27
CA GLN A 77 2.08 -5.32 12.97
C GLN A 77 0.67 -5.88 13.19
N ASN A 78 0.13 -6.64 12.23
CA ASN A 78 -1.18 -7.27 12.38
C ASN A 78 -1.18 -8.37 13.45
N GLY A 79 -0.04 -9.05 13.67
CA GLY A 79 0.12 -10.04 14.75
C GLY A 79 0.23 -9.45 16.16
N THR A 80 0.72 -8.20 16.29
CA THR A 80 0.94 -7.56 17.59
C THR A 80 -0.27 -6.76 18.11
N LYS A 81 -1.24 -6.39 17.26
CA LYS A 81 -2.49 -5.71 17.68
C LYS A 81 -3.46 -6.60 18.47
N ARG A 82 -3.07 -7.82 18.87
CA ARG A 82 -3.86 -8.73 19.73
C ARG A 82 -3.36 -8.82 21.18
N SER A 83 -2.60 -7.85 21.69
CA SER A 83 -2.27 -7.81 23.13
C SER A 83 -2.19 -6.39 23.71
N LYS A 84 -2.93 -6.21 24.82
CA LYS A 84 -2.87 -5.17 25.87
C LYS A 84 -3.56 -3.81 25.63
N LYS A 85 -4.80 -3.75 26.14
CA LYS A 85 -5.14 -2.73 27.14
C LYS A 85 -4.21 -2.94 28.35
N SER A 86 -3.15 -2.16 28.46
CA SER A 86 -2.40 -1.86 29.69
C SER A 86 -1.32 -0.85 29.30
N GLY A 87 -1.27 0.26 30.01
CA GLY A 87 -0.63 1.49 29.57
C GLY A 87 0.90 1.53 29.57
N LEU A 88 1.35 2.77 29.38
CA LEU A 88 2.71 3.31 29.56
C LEU A 88 3.62 3.31 28.31
N LEU A 89 3.67 4.51 27.71
CA LEU A 89 4.82 5.20 27.09
C LEU A 89 5.81 4.36 26.27
N SER A 90 5.81 4.52 24.94
CA SER A 90 7.07 4.52 24.20
C SER A 90 6.97 5.38 22.94
N SER A 91 7.94 6.27 22.88
CA SER A 91 8.13 7.36 21.94
C SER A 91 8.59 6.92 20.55
N THR A 92 8.37 7.82 19.59
CA THR A 92 9.14 8.10 18.36
C THR A 92 9.28 6.99 17.32
N LEU A 93 8.57 7.14 16.20
CA LEU A 93 9.11 6.74 14.90
C LEU A 93 8.57 7.63 13.75
N GLY A 94 9.49 8.40 13.16
CA GLY A 94 9.50 8.72 11.73
C GLY A 94 8.52 9.78 11.22
N VAL A 95 8.82 11.05 11.47
CA VAL A 95 8.34 12.16 10.63
C VAL A 95 8.96 11.99 9.24
N PHE A 96 8.15 11.67 8.24
CA PHE A 96 8.56 11.80 6.84
C PHE A 96 8.50 13.29 6.50
N ASN A 97 9.66 13.94 6.47
CA ASN A 97 9.79 15.30 5.94
C ASN A 97 9.38 15.29 4.47
N LYS A 98 8.26 15.94 4.17
CA LYS A 98 7.92 16.39 2.83
C LYS A 98 8.22 17.87 2.73
N ASP A 99 9.51 18.20 2.73
CA ASP A 99 9.99 19.47 2.21
C ASP A 99 9.86 19.40 0.68
N ILE A 100 8.66 19.68 0.17
CA ILE A 100 8.53 20.20 -1.19
C ILE A 100 8.51 21.72 -1.04
N SER A 101 9.73 22.25 -1.10
CA SER A 101 10.02 23.67 -1.20
C SER A 101 9.23 24.26 -2.36
N ALA A 102 8.56 25.36 -2.07
CA ALA A 102 7.90 26.22 -3.03
C ALA A 102 8.87 26.68 -4.12
N GLN A 103 8.47 26.56 -5.39
CA GLN A 103 8.86 27.47 -6.46
C GLN A 103 7.73 27.56 -7.50
N GLU A 104 7.09 28.73 -7.52
CA GLU A 104 6.35 29.34 -8.63
C GLU A 104 6.74 30.83 -8.58
N PRO A 105 6.64 31.64 -9.64
CA PRO A 105 6.86 31.42 -11.07
C PRO A 105 7.82 32.51 -11.64
N SER A 106 8.02 32.57 -12.96
CA SER A 106 8.51 33.76 -13.66
C SER A 106 7.68 34.02 -14.91
#